data_AF-A0A1Q8DHX2-F1
#
_entry.id   AF-A0A1Q8DHX2-F1
#
_cell.length_a   1.000
_cell.length_b   1.000
_cell.length_c   1.000
_cell.angle_alpha   90.00
_cell.angle_beta   90.00
_cell.angle_gamma   90.00
#
_symmetry.space_group_name_H-M   'P 1'
#
loop_
_entity.id
_entity.type
_entity.pdbx_description
1 polymer ?
#
loop_
_entity_poly.entity_id
_entity_poly.type
_entity_poly.pdbx_seq_one_letter_code
_entity_poly.pdbx_strand_id
1 'polypeptide(L)' 'NDVHWHLYSRFDLAGGIDNKPIKLIEFNADTPTSVFETAIVQWAMLNVNNLKEDHQFNNLYHALKVNFTLLITLNSDI' A
#
# COMPACT_ATOMS: atom_id res chain seq x y z
N ASN A 1 4.74 -22.64 -15.37
CA ASN A 1 5.16 -21.51 -14.52
C ASN A 1 3.92 -20.93 -13.89
N ASP A 2 3.61 -21.35 -12.66
CA ASP A 2 2.48 -20.80 -11.92
C ASP A 2 2.82 -19.36 -11.54
N VAL A 3 2.04 -18.42 -12.07
CA VAL A 3 2.17 -17.02 -11.68
C VAL A 3 1.46 -16.86 -10.33
N HIS A 4 2.23 -16.67 -9.27
CA HIS A 4 1.69 -16.37 -7.94
C HIS A 4 1.36 -14.87 -7.86
N TRP A 5 0.10 -14.54 -8.12
CA TRP A 5 -0.39 -13.17 -8.06
C TRP A 5 -0.68 -12.76 -6.62
N HIS A 6 0.01 -11.71 -6.16
CA HIS A 6 -0.26 -11.06 -4.88
C HIS A 6 -0.62 -9.60 -5.13
N LEU A 7 -1.72 -9.14 -4.54
CA LEU A 7 -2.23 -7.79 -4.79
C LEU A 7 -1.52 -6.73 -3.93
N TYR A 8 -1.36 -7.02 -2.63
CA TYR A 8 -0.68 -6.17 -1.66
C TYR A 8 -0.32 -6.95 -0.39
N SER A 9 0.50 -6.33 0.45
CA SER A 9 1.03 -6.87 1.71
C SER A 9 1.53 -5.72 2.60
N ARG A 10 1.74 -5.95 3.89
CA ARG A 10 2.23 -4.93 4.85
C ARG A 10 3.55 -5.38 5.49
N PHE A 11 4.53 -4.48 5.52
CA PHE A 11 5.75 -4.64 6.33
C PHE A 11 5.62 -3.84 7.62
N ASP A 12 6.00 -4.45 8.73
CA ASP A 12 6.06 -3.77 10.01
C ASP A 12 7.53 -3.50 10.34
N LEU A 13 7.85 -2.22 10.51
CA LEU A 13 9.20 -1.74 10.71
C LEU A 13 9.33 -1.09 12.09
N ALA A 14 10.51 -1.21 12.69
CA ALA A 14 10.91 -0.43 13.86
C ALA A 14 12.24 0.30 13.61
N GLY A 15 12.42 1.45 14.24
CA GLY A 15 13.58 2.33 14.01
C GLY A 15 13.36 3.30 12.86
N GLY A 16 14.44 3.83 12.27
CA GLY A 16 14.38 4.85 11.21
C GLY A 16 14.17 6.28 11.71
N ILE A 17 14.01 6.45 13.02
CA ILE A 17 13.93 7.74 13.73
C ILE A 17 15.05 7.80 14.78
N ASP A 18 15.45 9.01 15.16
CA ASP A 18 16.45 9.26 16.22
C ASP A 18 17.79 8.52 16.02
N ASN A 19 18.28 8.43 14.77
CA ASN A 19 19.49 7.67 14.39
C ASN A 19 19.46 6.17 14.73
N LYS A 20 18.29 5.60 15.03
CA LYS A 20 18.14 4.14 15.21
C LYS A 20 18.03 3.46 13.84
N PRO A 21 18.75 2.35 13.60
CA PRO A 21 18.65 1.62 12.34
C PRO A 21 17.23 1.07 12.13
N ILE A 22 16.77 1.04 10.87
CA ILE A 22 15.51 0.40 10.49
C ILE A 22 15.67 -1.13 10.61
N LYS A 23 14.66 -1.78 11.20
CA LYS A 23 14.53 -3.23 11.33
C LYS A 23 13.17 -3.66 10.84
N LEU A 24 13.14 -4.77 10.09
CA LEU A 24 11.91 -5.47 9.73
C LEU A 24 11.50 -6.40 10.88
N ILE A 25 10.27 -6.27 11.35
CA ILE A 25 9.68 -7.10 12.41
C ILE A 25 8.89 -8.24 11.79
N GLU A 26 7.95 -7.92 10.90
CA GLU A 26 7.07 -8.90 10.27
C GLU A 26 6.67 -8.49 8.85
N PHE A 27 6.30 -9.50 8.07
CA PHE A 27 5.72 -9.34 6.73
C PHE A 27 4.34 -9.99 6.69
N ASN A 28 3.30 -9.16 6.73
CA ASN A 28 1.90 -9.58 6.67
C ASN A 28 1.45 -9.71 5.21
N ALA A 29 1.61 -10.91 4.65
CA ALA A 29 1.26 -11.19 3.26
C ALA A 29 -0.19 -11.67 3.07
N ASP A 30 -0.73 -12.46 4.00
CA ASP A 30 -2.01 -13.15 3.81
C ASP A 30 -3.23 -12.29 4.14
N THR A 31 -3.19 -11.58 5.27
CA THR A 31 -4.27 -10.70 5.73
C THR A 31 -3.73 -9.35 6.21
N PRO A 32 -3.07 -8.57 5.35
CA PRO A 32 -2.63 -7.21 5.69
C PRO A 32 -3.82 -6.32 6.07
N THR A 33 -3.76 -5.67 7.23
CA THR A 33 -4.76 -4.68 7.67
C THR A 33 -4.34 -3.26 7.30
N SER A 34 -5.24 -2.28 7.51
CA SER A 34 -4.98 -0.83 7.35
C SER A 34 -4.88 -0.30 5.90
N VAL A 35 -5.29 -1.08 4.91
CA VAL A 35 -5.28 -0.65 3.49
C VAL A 35 -6.19 0.56 3.25
N PHE A 36 -7.39 0.57 3.85
CA PHE A 36 -8.36 1.66 3.67
C PHE A 36 -7.84 2.96 4.30
N GLU A 37 -7.29 2.85 5.51
CA GLU A 37 -6.72 3.95 6.26
C GLU A 37 -5.57 4.61 5.50
N THR A 38 -4.66 3.79 4.96
CA THR A 38 -3.46 4.25 4.24
C THR A 38 -3.80 4.81 2.86
N ALA A 39 -4.70 4.14 2.12
CA ALA A 39 -5.02 4.53 0.74
C ALA A 39 -5.98 5.72 0.65
N ILE A 40 -6.92 5.86 1.59
CA ILE A 40 -8.03 6.83 1.49
C ILE A 40 -8.12 7.75 2.70
N VAL A 41 -8.14 7.22 3.93
CA VAL A 41 -8.43 8.05 5.11
C VAL A 41 -7.36 9.11 5.34
N GLN A 42 -6.08 8.76 5.21
CA GLN A 42 -4.97 9.72 5.31
C GLN A 42 -5.12 10.88 4.31
N TRP A 43 -5.39 10.57 3.04
CA TRP A 43 -5.66 11.57 2.02
C TRP A 43 -6.90 12.40 2.34
N ALA A 44 -8.00 11.77 2.78
CA ALA A 44 -9.22 12.49 3.15
C ALA A 44 -8.97 13.46 4.31
N MET A 45 -8.18 13.06 5.31
CA MET A 45 -7.75 13.93 6.41
C MET A 45 -6.95 15.14 5.88
N LEU A 46 -6.03 14.97 4.93
CA LEU A 46 -5.33 16.10 4.31
C LEU A 46 -6.32 17.08 3.65
N ASN A 47 -7.27 16.54 2.87
CA ASN A 47 -8.25 17.36 2.14
C ASN A 47 -9.16 18.16 3.08
N VAL A 48 -9.75 17.53 4.11
CA VAL A 48 -10.64 18.25 5.03
C VAL A 48 -9.91 19.30 5.88
N ASN A 49 -8.59 19.17 6.02
CA ASN A 49 -7.73 20.14 6.71
C ASN A 49 -7.07 21.16 5.76
N ASN A 50 -7.48 21.23 4.48
CA ASN A 50 -6.90 22.12 3.46
C ASN A 50 -5.36 22.01 3.33
N LEU A 51 -4.83 20.80 3.55
CA LEU A 51 -3.40 20.52 3.35
C LEU A 51 -3.15 20.14 1.88
N LYS A 52 -1.92 20.36 1.43
CA LYS A 52 -1.52 20.02 0.07
C LYS A 52 -1.55 18.51 -0.13
N GLU A 53 -2.01 18.09 -1.30
CA GLU A 53 -2.15 16.68 -1.64
C GLU A 53 -0.80 15.95 -1.73
N ASP A 54 0.29 16.66 -2.03
CA ASP A 54 1.66 16.13 -2.05
C ASP A 54 2.16 15.65 -0.66
N HIS A 55 1.44 15.96 0.42
CA HIS A 55 1.68 15.39 1.74
C HIS A 55 1.19 13.93 1.87
N GLN A 56 0.43 13.42 0.91
CA GLN A 56 0.15 11.99 0.82
C GLN A 56 1.40 11.27 0.31
N PHE A 57 2.19 10.76 1.25
CA PHE A 57 3.54 10.25 0.99
C PHE A 57 3.58 8.92 0.21
N ASN A 58 2.44 8.26 0.03
CA ASN A 58 2.35 6.97 -0.64
C ASN A 58 1.40 7.01 -1.86
N ASN A 59 1.58 6.07 -2.78
CA ASN A 59 0.76 5.92 -3.98
C ASN A 59 -0.14 4.66 -3.96
N LEU A 60 -0.45 4.13 -2.77
CA LEU A 60 -1.06 2.81 -2.58
C LEU A 60 -2.37 2.66 -3.34
N TYR A 61 -3.26 3.66 -3.29
CA TYR A 61 -4.52 3.64 -4.02
C TYR A 61 -4.32 3.47 -5.53
N HIS A 62 -3.37 4.23 -6.11
CA HIS A 62 -3.07 4.13 -7.53
C HIS A 62 -2.45 2.77 -7.89
N ALA A 63 -1.49 2.30 -7.10
CA ALA A 63 -0.84 1.01 -7.31
C ALA A 63 -1.85 -0.16 -7.24
N LEU A 64 -2.76 -0.14 -6.27
CA LEU A 64 -3.83 -1.13 -6.16
C LEU A 64 -4.73 -1.14 -7.39
N LYS A 65 -5.18 0.03 -7.88
CA LYS A 65 -5.99 0.11 -9.09
C LYS A 65 -5.29 -0.52 -10.30
N VAL A 66 -4.03 -0.16 -10.52
CA VAL A 66 -3.24 -0.72 -11.63
C VAL A 66 -3.12 -2.24 -11.50
N ASN A 67 -2.79 -2.74 -10.31
CA ASN A 67 -2.65 -4.19 -10.09
C ASN A 67 -3.98 -4.94 -10.27
N PHE A 68 -5.11 -4.36 -9.85
CA PHE A 68 -6.42 -4.93 -10.15
C PHE A 68 -6.70 -4.98 -11.65
N THR A 69 -6.38 -3.92 -12.40
CA THR A 69 -6.50 -3.92 -13.87
C THR A 69 -5.64 -5.00 -14.51
N LEU A 70 -4.40 -5.18 -14.05
CA LEU A 70 -3.53 -6.27 -14.53
C LEU A 70 -4.14 -7.65 -14.23
N LEU A 71 -4.66 -7.84 -13.02
CA LEU A 71 -5.26 -9.10 -12.59
C LEU A 71 -6.50 -9.48 -13.42
N ILE A 72 -7.32 -8.52 -13.83
CA ILE A 72 -8.49 -8.79 -14.69
C ILE A 72 -8.12 -8.96 -16.17
N THR A 73 -7.14 -8.20 -16.68
CA THR A 73 -6.80 -8.19 -18.12
C THR A 73 -5.99 -9.41 -18.55
N LEU A 74 -5.18 -9.97 -17.65
CA LEU A 74 -4.40 -11.17 -17.94
C LEU A 74 -5.22 -12.47 -17.84
N ASN A 75 -6.39 -12.42 -17.18
CA ASN A 75 -7.35 -13.53 -17.17
C ASN A 75 -8.27 -13.55 -18.41
N SER A 76 -8.26 -12.49 -19.24
CA SER A 76 -9.08 -12.40 -20.45
C SER A 76 -8.41 -12.95 -21.72
N ASP A 77 -7.20 -13.51 -21.60
CA ASP A 77 -6.52 -14.27 -22.69
C ASP A 77 -6.80 -15.80 -22.61
N ILE A 78 -7.87 -16.20 -21.89
CA ILE A 78 -8.43 -17.58 -21.87
C ILE A 78 -9.82 -17.57 -22.50
#